data_AF-A0A0T5ZZF2-F1
#
_entry.id   AF-A0A0T5ZZF2-F1
#
_cell.length_a   1.000
_cell.length_b   1.000
_cell.length_c   1.000
_cell.angle_alpha   90.00
_cell.angle_beta   90.00
_cell.angle_gamma   90.00
#
_symmetry.space_group_name_H-M   'P 1'
#
loop_
_entity.id
_entity.type
_entity.pdbx_description
1 polymer ?
#
loop_
_entity_poly.entity_id
_entity_poly.type
_entity_poly.pdbx_seq_one_letter_code
_entity_poly.pdbx_strand_id
1 'polypeptide(L)'
;MVEYEPRLVEEATLLALRGAEAEPAFRRQRDRLYEIADPEAREARFRALHAAWFERLGLGRTIGQALGERMSVVRAARACVVASAASPRQEGAELFVRPPEEGTREADRRSVVLRLRPERLLAAPQLLEFLRHELLHIADMLDPCFAYEPWLPSADAGPANRELLKDRYRVLWDAYVDGRLSRLGWAPAGVHAERLGEFRRAFPALGERAEALFERFFSAASLRHAELMAFAVDPASGPGRCSLCRFPTHTFEPEPHRLADTVRERIRSDFPEWEPAAGLCLQCADLYRARSVSPSSERSCHAG
;
A
#
# COMPACT_ATOMS: atom_id res chain seq x y z
N MET A 1 10.38 6.67 -20.31
CA MET A 1 9.52 7.23 -21.39
C MET A 1 8.07 7.06 -20.98
N VAL A 2 7.18 8.03 -21.25
CA VAL A 2 5.74 7.90 -20.95
C VAL A 2 5.03 7.44 -22.22
N GLU A 3 4.28 6.37 -22.12
CA GLU A 3 3.56 5.74 -23.23
C GLU A 3 2.06 5.77 -22.92
N TYR A 4 1.23 6.18 -23.87
CA TYR A 4 -0.22 6.25 -23.67
C TYR A 4 -0.92 5.19 -24.52
N GLU A 5 -1.86 4.47 -23.93
CA GLU A 5 -2.72 3.55 -24.65
C GLU A 5 -3.62 4.32 -25.64
N PRO A 6 -3.67 3.94 -26.93
CA PRO A 6 -4.46 4.66 -27.94
C PRO A 6 -5.94 4.85 -27.56
N ARG A 7 -6.54 3.85 -26.90
CA ARG A 7 -7.93 3.90 -26.46
C ARG A 7 -8.17 5.00 -25.42
N LEU A 8 -7.27 5.13 -24.44
CA LEU A 8 -7.36 6.20 -23.44
C LEU A 8 -7.24 7.58 -24.10
N VAL A 9 -6.29 7.72 -25.04
CA VAL A 9 -6.05 8.97 -25.78
C VAL A 9 -7.29 9.38 -26.58
N GLU A 10 -7.90 8.44 -27.29
CA GLU A 10 -9.13 8.66 -28.04
C GLU A 10 -10.30 9.07 -27.12
N GLU A 11 -10.63 8.24 -26.12
CA GLU A 11 -11.78 8.47 -25.24
C GLU A 11 -11.66 9.82 -24.50
N ALA A 12 -10.47 10.15 -23.97
CA ALA A 12 -10.22 11.41 -23.26
C ALA A 12 -10.32 12.62 -24.20
N THR A 13 -9.81 12.51 -25.42
CA THR A 13 -9.91 13.57 -26.43
C THR A 13 -11.36 13.84 -26.82
N LEU A 14 -12.15 12.79 -27.05
CA LEU A 14 -13.57 12.92 -27.39
C LEU A 14 -14.38 13.52 -26.24
N LEU A 15 -14.07 13.16 -25.00
CA LEU A 15 -14.70 13.75 -23.81
C LEU A 15 -14.35 15.23 -23.67
N ALA A 16 -13.07 15.59 -23.80
CA ALA A 16 -12.62 16.97 -23.65
C ALA A 16 -13.16 17.90 -24.74
N LEU A 17 -13.45 17.37 -25.94
CA LEU A 17 -14.00 18.14 -27.04
C LEU A 17 -15.52 18.26 -27.02
N ARG A 18 -16.23 17.47 -26.22
CA ARG A 18 -17.70 17.49 -26.19
C ARG A 18 -18.21 18.86 -25.74
N GLY A 19 -18.88 19.58 -26.63
CA GLY A 19 -19.40 20.92 -26.37
C GLY A 19 -18.33 22.02 -26.36
N ALA A 20 -17.08 21.71 -26.71
CA ALA A 20 -16.01 22.70 -26.79
C ALA A 20 -16.06 23.48 -28.10
N GLU A 21 -15.57 24.73 -28.09
CA GLU A 21 -15.49 25.57 -29.31
C GLU A 21 -14.69 24.89 -30.44
N ALA A 22 -13.68 24.10 -30.08
CA ALA A 22 -12.84 23.40 -31.03
C ALA A 22 -13.46 22.12 -31.62
N GLU A 23 -14.63 21.67 -31.12
CA GLU A 23 -15.28 20.44 -31.55
C GLU A 23 -15.58 20.39 -33.06
N PRO A 24 -16.11 21.45 -33.71
CA PRO A 24 -16.38 21.42 -35.14
C PRO A 24 -15.11 21.27 -35.97
N ALA A 25 -13.99 21.85 -35.53
CA ALA A 25 -12.71 21.72 -36.21
C ALA A 25 -12.17 20.29 -36.12
N PHE A 26 -12.26 19.65 -34.95
CA PHE A 26 -11.92 18.25 -34.77
C PHE A 26 -12.81 17.34 -35.63
N ARG A 27 -14.13 17.52 -35.59
CA ARG A 27 -15.08 16.72 -36.40
C ARG A 27 -14.75 16.79 -37.88
N ARG A 28 -14.50 17.99 -38.44
CA ARG A 28 -14.10 18.14 -39.85
C ARG A 28 -12.81 17.39 -40.20
N GLN A 29 -11.81 17.39 -39.30
CA GLN A 29 -10.57 16.65 -39.53
C GLN A 29 -10.80 15.14 -39.48
N ARG A 30 -11.61 14.69 -38.51
CA ARG A 30 -11.99 13.30 -38.32
C ARG A 30 -12.79 12.74 -39.50
N ASP A 31 -13.75 13.52 -40.01
CA ASP A 31 -14.63 13.09 -41.10
C ASP A 31 -13.86 12.81 -42.39
N ARG A 32 -12.81 13.61 -42.68
CA ARG A 32 -11.90 13.39 -43.82
C ARG A 32 -11.16 12.06 -43.77
N LEU A 33 -10.98 11.47 -42.58
CA LEU A 33 -10.27 10.20 -42.45
C LEU A 33 -11.10 9.02 -42.99
N TYR A 34 -12.42 9.14 -43.07
CA TYR A 34 -13.27 8.11 -43.67
C TYR A 34 -13.08 7.97 -45.18
N GLU A 35 -12.49 8.98 -45.84
CA GLU A 35 -12.16 8.94 -47.28
C GLU A 35 -10.95 8.03 -47.58
N ILE A 36 -10.19 7.62 -46.56
CA ILE A 36 -9.07 6.71 -46.72
C ILE A 36 -9.61 5.29 -46.94
N ALA A 37 -9.32 4.73 -48.12
CA ALA A 37 -9.79 3.41 -48.53
C ALA A 37 -9.13 2.26 -47.75
N ASP A 38 -7.85 2.36 -47.44
CA ASP A 38 -7.12 1.35 -46.69
C ASP A 38 -7.47 1.40 -45.18
N PRO A 39 -8.04 0.33 -44.60
CA PRO A 39 -8.45 0.31 -43.20
C PRO A 39 -7.29 0.52 -42.22
N GLU A 40 -6.10 -0.04 -42.50
CA GLU A 40 -4.95 0.05 -41.59
C GLU A 40 -4.35 1.46 -41.60
N ALA A 41 -4.14 2.06 -42.78
CA ALA A 41 -3.72 3.45 -42.89
C ALA A 41 -4.74 4.40 -42.25
N ARG A 42 -6.05 4.13 -42.41
CA ARG A 42 -7.11 4.92 -41.79
C ARG A 42 -7.02 4.87 -40.27
N GLU A 43 -6.91 3.68 -39.69
CA GLU A 43 -6.75 3.47 -38.24
C GLU A 43 -5.50 4.18 -37.70
N ALA A 44 -4.36 4.07 -38.38
CA ALA A 44 -3.14 4.80 -38.02
C ALA A 44 -3.34 6.33 -38.04
N ARG A 45 -4.10 6.84 -39.01
CA ARG A 45 -4.43 8.28 -39.09
C ARG A 45 -5.40 8.71 -38.00
N PHE A 46 -6.38 7.89 -37.62
CA PHE A 46 -7.24 8.16 -36.46
C PHE A 46 -6.41 8.26 -35.18
N ARG A 47 -5.49 7.32 -34.93
CA ARG A 47 -4.59 7.37 -33.77
C ARG A 47 -3.73 8.64 -33.76
N ALA A 48 -3.15 8.99 -34.90
CA ALA A 48 -2.33 10.20 -35.03
C ALA A 48 -3.15 11.49 -34.78
N LEU A 49 -4.39 11.54 -35.28
CA LEU A 49 -5.30 12.67 -35.04
C LEU A 49 -5.62 12.81 -33.55
N HIS A 50 -6.04 11.74 -32.88
CA HIS A 50 -6.35 11.78 -31.45
C HIS A 50 -5.12 12.13 -30.61
N ALA A 51 -3.94 11.60 -30.92
CA ALA A 51 -2.70 11.95 -30.24
C ALA A 51 -2.36 13.45 -30.37
N ALA A 52 -2.46 14.00 -31.59
CA ALA A 52 -2.20 15.43 -31.82
C ALA A 52 -3.18 16.33 -31.04
N TRP A 53 -4.46 15.94 -30.97
CA TRP A 53 -5.46 16.69 -30.20
C TRP A 53 -5.28 16.53 -28.69
N PHE A 54 -4.92 15.34 -28.22
CA PHE A 54 -4.60 15.07 -26.82
C PHE A 54 -3.46 15.98 -26.32
N GLU A 55 -2.39 16.09 -27.10
CA GLU A 55 -1.27 17.01 -26.83
C GLU A 55 -1.73 18.47 -26.86
N ARG A 56 -2.49 18.86 -27.88
CA ARG A 56 -3.01 20.24 -28.04
C ARG A 56 -3.90 20.69 -26.89
N LEU A 57 -4.73 19.78 -26.38
CA LEU A 57 -5.59 19.99 -25.22
C LEU A 57 -4.80 19.93 -23.90
N GLY A 58 -3.57 19.40 -23.94
CA GLY A 58 -2.69 19.29 -22.80
C GLY A 58 -3.14 18.27 -21.76
N LEU A 59 -3.86 17.23 -22.18
CA LEU A 59 -4.43 16.21 -21.29
C LEU A 59 -3.35 15.37 -20.58
N GLY A 60 -2.15 15.28 -21.16
CA GLY A 60 -1.00 14.61 -20.54
C GLY A 60 -0.19 15.45 -19.54
N ARG A 61 -0.44 16.77 -19.43
CA ARG A 61 0.44 17.68 -18.65
C ARG A 61 0.53 17.31 -17.18
N THR A 62 -0.61 17.00 -16.55
CA THR A 62 -0.66 16.63 -15.13
C THR A 62 0.11 15.35 -14.84
N ILE A 63 0.08 14.38 -15.76
CA ILE A 63 0.87 13.14 -15.65
C ILE A 63 2.36 13.45 -15.74
N GLY A 64 2.76 14.27 -16.73
CA GLY A 64 4.14 14.72 -16.85
C GLY A 64 4.63 15.47 -15.61
N GLN A 65 3.79 16.31 -15.02
CA GLN A 65 4.08 17.00 -13.76
C GLN A 65 4.31 16.01 -12.61
N ALA A 66 3.36 15.10 -12.36
CA ALA A 66 3.45 14.15 -11.25
C ALA A 66 4.69 13.24 -11.35
N LEU A 67 5.01 12.77 -12.56
CA LEU A 67 6.23 11.99 -12.81
C LEU A 67 7.50 12.83 -12.63
N GLY A 68 7.46 14.11 -13.01
CA GLY A 68 8.55 15.07 -12.76
C GLY A 68 8.79 15.32 -11.27
N GLU A 69 7.74 15.34 -10.45
CA GLU A 69 7.83 15.44 -8.98
C GLU A 69 8.42 14.17 -8.32
N ARG A 70 8.49 13.07 -9.07
CA ARG A 70 8.96 11.74 -8.62
C ARG A 70 9.93 11.10 -9.60
N MET A 71 10.99 11.84 -9.95
CA MET A 71 12.03 11.36 -10.87
C MET A 71 12.70 10.05 -10.47
N SER A 72 12.71 9.67 -9.18
CA SER A 72 13.21 8.37 -8.73
C SER A 72 12.44 7.20 -9.36
N VAL A 73 11.10 7.32 -9.45
CA VAL A 73 10.24 6.31 -10.09
C VAL A 73 10.54 6.23 -11.58
N VAL A 74 10.66 7.38 -12.25
CA VAL A 74 10.94 7.46 -13.70
C VAL A 74 12.30 6.85 -14.04
N ARG A 75 13.31 7.03 -13.19
CA ARG A 75 14.66 6.49 -13.41
C ARG A 75 14.76 4.99 -13.10
N ALA A 76 13.89 4.49 -12.23
CA ALA A 76 13.90 3.11 -11.78
C ALA A 76 13.06 2.17 -12.66
N ALA A 77 12.38 2.69 -13.69
CA ALA A 77 11.59 1.92 -14.63
C ALA A 77 11.89 2.29 -16.08
N ARG A 78 11.86 1.30 -16.98
CA ARG A 78 12.04 1.48 -18.43
C ARG A 78 10.97 2.38 -19.02
N ALA A 79 9.73 2.14 -18.62
CA ALA A 79 8.56 2.80 -19.17
C ALA A 79 7.51 3.09 -18.08
N CYS A 80 6.76 4.16 -18.31
CA CYS A 80 5.53 4.46 -17.59
C CYS A 80 4.39 4.39 -18.62
N VAL A 81 3.56 3.36 -18.55
CA VAL A 81 2.42 3.16 -19.45
C VAL A 81 1.18 3.73 -18.79
N VAL A 82 0.43 4.57 -19.50
CA VAL A 82 -0.84 5.13 -19.05
C VAL A 82 -1.96 4.45 -19.85
N ALA A 83 -2.79 3.69 -19.15
CA ALA A 83 -3.81 2.82 -19.74
C ALA A 83 -5.22 3.17 -19.24
N SER A 84 -6.24 2.77 -20.00
CA SER A 84 -7.63 3.01 -19.61
C SER A 84 -8.07 2.07 -18.49
N ALA A 85 -8.76 2.63 -17.50
CA ALA A 85 -9.48 1.88 -16.46
C ALA A 85 -10.98 1.85 -16.80
N ALA A 86 -11.60 0.67 -16.74
CA ALA A 86 -13.03 0.54 -17.05
C ALA A 86 -13.94 0.97 -15.88
N SER A 87 -13.39 1.06 -14.66
CA SER A 87 -14.14 1.46 -13.47
C SER A 87 -13.25 2.15 -12.44
N PRO A 88 -13.82 2.90 -11.47
CA PRO A 88 -13.04 3.54 -10.41
C PRO A 88 -12.19 2.57 -9.58
N ARG A 89 -12.65 1.31 -9.42
CA ARG A 89 -11.93 0.28 -8.66
C ARG A 89 -10.67 -0.26 -9.38
N GLN A 90 -10.52 0.07 -10.65
CA GLN A 90 -9.39 -0.32 -11.48
C GLN A 90 -8.43 0.85 -11.74
N GLU A 91 -8.72 2.05 -11.21
CA GLU A 91 -7.74 3.13 -11.22
C GLU A 91 -6.67 2.82 -10.17
N GLY A 92 -5.41 3.07 -10.52
CA GLY A 92 -4.27 2.85 -9.62
C GLY A 92 -2.94 2.86 -10.36
N ALA A 93 -1.85 2.71 -9.62
CA ALA A 93 -0.54 2.39 -10.17
C ALA A 93 -0.11 0.97 -9.82
N GLU A 94 0.49 0.29 -10.80
CA GLU A 94 1.05 -1.04 -10.65
C GLU A 94 2.52 -1.06 -11.10
N LEU A 95 3.37 -1.75 -10.35
CA LEU A 95 4.76 -2.03 -10.73
C LEU A 95 4.87 -3.45 -11.29
N PHE A 96 5.16 -3.55 -12.59
CA PHE A 96 5.47 -4.83 -13.24
C PHE A 96 6.98 -5.05 -13.27
N VAL A 97 7.42 -6.23 -12.82
CA VAL A 97 8.83 -6.63 -12.82
C VAL A 97 8.98 -7.92 -13.61
N ARG A 98 9.71 -7.87 -14.73
CA ARG A 98 10.04 -9.05 -15.53
C ARG A 98 11.08 -9.93 -14.83
N PRO A 99 11.09 -11.26 -15.04
CA PRO A 99 12.14 -12.14 -14.55
C PRO A 99 13.55 -11.64 -14.95
N PRO A 100 14.59 -11.96 -14.17
CA PRO A 100 15.95 -11.57 -14.51
C PRO A 100 16.41 -12.33 -15.76
N GLU A 101 16.90 -11.58 -16.74
CA GLU A 101 17.58 -12.11 -17.94
C GLU A 101 19.04 -11.66 -17.92
N GLU A 102 19.96 -12.52 -18.35
CA GLU A 102 21.40 -12.27 -18.27
C GLU A 102 21.77 -10.99 -19.04
N GLY A 103 22.50 -10.07 -18.39
CA GLY A 103 22.89 -8.78 -18.97
C GLY A 103 21.82 -7.68 -18.96
N THR A 104 20.60 -7.94 -18.46
CA THR A 104 19.57 -6.88 -18.33
C THR A 104 19.74 -6.07 -17.05
N ARG A 105 19.67 -4.74 -17.15
CA ARG A 105 19.67 -3.87 -15.97
C ARG A 105 18.33 -3.97 -15.25
N GLU A 106 18.36 -3.75 -13.95
CA GLU A 106 17.17 -3.82 -13.11
C GLU A 106 16.06 -2.84 -13.55
N ALA A 107 16.42 -1.63 -13.96
CA ALA A 107 15.47 -0.66 -14.49
C ALA A 107 14.80 -1.13 -15.79
N ASP A 108 15.51 -1.88 -16.64
CA ASP A 108 14.98 -2.37 -17.92
C ASP A 108 13.92 -3.44 -17.72
N ARG A 109 13.91 -4.10 -16.56
CA ARG A 109 12.95 -5.13 -16.17
C ARG A 109 11.65 -4.56 -15.61
N ARG A 110 11.63 -3.28 -15.24
CA ARG A 110 10.55 -2.63 -14.50
C ARG A 110 9.71 -1.74 -15.42
N SER A 111 8.40 -1.85 -15.31
CA SER A 111 7.43 -0.96 -15.96
C SER A 111 6.40 -0.50 -14.94
N VAL A 112 6.12 0.79 -14.92
CA VAL A 112 5.02 1.36 -14.12
C VAL A 112 3.81 1.47 -15.03
N VAL A 113 2.65 1.01 -14.56
CA VAL A 113 1.38 1.13 -15.29
C VAL A 113 0.44 1.99 -14.46
N LEU A 114 0.03 3.13 -15.02
CA LEU A 114 -0.99 4.02 -14.46
C LEU A 114 -2.31 3.74 -15.17
N ARG A 115 -3.27 3.16 -14.45
CA ARG A 115 -4.63 2.93 -14.97
C ARG A 115 -5.51 4.11 -14.56
N LEU A 116 -6.07 4.80 -15.54
CA LEU A 116 -6.87 6.00 -15.33
C LEU A 116 -8.17 5.90 -16.11
N ARG A 117 -9.26 6.40 -15.53
CA ARG A 117 -10.45 6.67 -16.32
C ARG A 117 -10.23 7.89 -17.23
N PRO A 118 -10.71 7.89 -18.47
CA PRO A 118 -10.58 9.04 -19.37
C PRO A 118 -11.07 10.36 -18.76
N GLU A 119 -12.16 10.34 -17.98
CA GLU A 119 -12.72 11.53 -17.33
C GLU A 119 -11.75 12.15 -16.31
N ARG A 120 -10.88 11.34 -15.69
CA ARG A 120 -9.90 11.81 -14.70
C ARG A 120 -8.92 12.80 -15.31
N LEU A 121 -8.59 12.64 -16.60
CA LEU A 121 -7.67 13.52 -17.34
C LEU A 121 -8.22 14.95 -17.52
N LEU A 122 -9.52 15.14 -17.34
CA LEU A 122 -10.19 16.45 -17.42
C LEU A 122 -10.18 17.17 -16.05
N ALA A 123 -9.90 16.46 -14.95
CA ALA A 123 -9.93 16.96 -13.59
C ALA A 123 -8.51 17.12 -13.03
N ALA A 124 -7.76 18.09 -13.55
CA ALA A 124 -6.31 18.20 -13.31
C ALA A 124 -5.90 18.24 -11.81
N PRO A 125 -6.55 18.99 -10.90
CA PRO A 125 -6.18 18.98 -9.49
C PRO A 125 -6.37 17.60 -8.84
N GLN A 126 -7.52 16.96 -9.08
CA GLN A 126 -7.84 15.65 -8.51
C GLN A 126 -6.96 14.54 -9.10
N LEU A 127 -6.59 14.66 -10.38
CA LEU A 127 -5.63 13.76 -11.00
C LEU A 127 -4.24 13.92 -10.38
N LEU A 128 -3.79 15.14 -10.11
CA LEU A 128 -2.48 15.37 -9.51
C LEU A 128 -2.41 14.79 -8.09
N GLU A 129 -3.44 15.02 -7.27
CA GLU A 129 -3.57 14.44 -5.94
C GLU A 129 -3.50 12.90 -5.99
N PHE A 130 -4.30 12.30 -6.87
CA PHE A 130 -4.31 10.86 -7.11
C PHE A 130 -2.92 10.34 -7.52
N LEU A 131 -2.29 10.95 -8.52
CA LEU A 131 -0.98 10.50 -9.01
C LEU A 131 0.12 10.64 -7.95
N ARG A 132 0.09 11.69 -7.12
CA ARG A 132 1.06 11.85 -6.03
C ARG A 132 0.96 10.74 -5.00
N HIS A 133 -0.27 10.31 -4.68
CA HIS A 133 -0.53 9.17 -3.79
C HIS A 133 -0.01 7.87 -4.41
N GLU A 134 -0.47 7.53 -5.61
CA GLU A 134 -0.10 6.30 -6.30
C GLU A 134 1.41 6.19 -6.56
N LEU A 135 2.06 7.28 -7.01
CA LEU A 135 3.50 7.26 -7.27
C LEU A 135 4.34 7.15 -5.99
N LEU A 136 3.80 7.50 -4.82
CA LEU A 136 4.49 7.25 -3.55
C LEU A 136 4.44 5.78 -3.14
N HIS A 137 3.36 5.05 -3.43
CA HIS A 137 3.35 3.60 -3.29
C HIS A 137 4.40 2.96 -4.19
N ILE A 138 4.47 3.37 -5.46
CA ILE A 138 5.51 2.87 -6.37
C ILE A 138 6.92 3.24 -5.89
N ALA A 139 7.11 4.45 -5.36
CA ALA A 139 8.39 4.87 -4.80
C ALA A 139 8.81 3.99 -3.63
N ASP A 140 7.89 3.64 -2.73
CA ASP A 140 8.15 2.71 -1.62
C ASP A 140 8.53 1.31 -2.13
N MET A 141 7.82 0.79 -3.14
CA MET A 141 8.15 -0.52 -3.74
C MET A 141 9.56 -0.56 -4.34
N LEU A 142 10.07 0.60 -4.77
CA LEU A 142 11.39 0.74 -5.40
C LEU A 142 12.49 1.12 -4.40
N ASP A 143 12.14 1.54 -3.17
CA ASP A 143 13.08 1.98 -2.15
C ASP A 143 13.67 0.78 -1.37
N PRO A 144 14.98 0.53 -1.45
CA PRO A 144 15.63 -0.51 -0.66
C PRO A 144 15.45 -0.35 0.85
N CYS A 145 15.29 0.88 1.36
CA CYS A 145 15.07 1.13 2.78
C CYS A 145 13.65 0.73 3.23
N PHE A 146 12.66 0.81 2.34
CA PHE A 146 11.32 0.30 2.59
C PHE A 146 11.27 -1.23 2.54
N ALA A 147 12.12 -1.85 1.72
CA ALA A 147 12.29 -3.31 1.60
C ALA A 147 10.96 -4.03 1.29
N TYR A 148 10.29 -3.60 0.21
CA TYR A 148 9.03 -4.20 -0.23
C TYR A 148 9.18 -5.68 -0.59
N GLU A 149 8.25 -6.50 -0.08
CA GLU A 149 8.15 -7.92 -0.39
C GLU A 149 6.78 -8.20 -1.02
N PRO A 150 6.70 -8.72 -2.26
CA PRO A 150 5.45 -8.89 -2.98
C PRO A 150 4.62 -10.10 -2.50
N TRP A 151 5.21 -10.97 -1.69
CA TRP A 151 4.53 -12.14 -1.13
C TRP A 151 3.90 -11.80 0.21
N LEU A 152 2.59 -12.12 0.32
CA LEU A 152 1.95 -12.15 1.62
C LEU A 152 2.46 -13.36 2.40
N PRO A 153 2.68 -13.24 3.72
CA PRO A 153 2.93 -14.40 4.57
C PRO A 153 1.86 -15.46 4.34
N SER A 154 2.26 -16.72 4.28
CA SER A 154 1.33 -17.85 4.18
C SER A 154 0.35 -17.78 5.36
N ALA A 155 -0.84 -17.26 5.09
CA ALA A 155 -1.93 -17.34 6.03
C ALA A 155 -2.43 -18.77 5.99
N ASP A 156 -2.05 -19.59 6.98
CA ASP A 156 -2.62 -20.93 7.19
C ASP A 156 -4.16 -20.88 7.37
N ALA A 157 -4.71 -19.69 7.60
CA ALA A 157 -6.14 -19.40 7.56
C ALA A 157 -6.56 -18.94 6.15
N GLY A 158 -7.53 -19.64 5.56
CA GLY A 158 -7.95 -19.53 4.15
C GLY A 158 -8.39 -18.15 3.59
N PRO A 159 -9.14 -18.12 2.47
CA PRO A 159 -9.31 -16.92 1.64
C PRO A 159 -9.78 -15.65 2.38
N ALA A 160 -10.69 -15.78 3.35
CA ALA A 160 -11.21 -14.65 4.12
C ALA A 160 -10.13 -13.94 4.96
N ASN A 161 -9.20 -14.70 5.57
CA ASN A 161 -8.12 -14.11 6.35
C ASN A 161 -7.09 -13.41 5.44
N ARG A 162 -6.88 -13.94 4.23
CA ARG A 162 -6.03 -13.29 3.22
C ARG A 162 -6.61 -11.94 2.78
N GLU A 163 -7.91 -11.86 2.53
CA GLU A 163 -8.55 -10.58 2.16
C GLU A 163 -8.54 -9.59 3.32
N LEU A 164 -8.77 -10.04 4.55
CA LEU A 164 -8.64 -9.19 5.74
C LEU A 164 -7.22 -8.64 5.91
N LEU A 165 -6.19 -9.49 5.71
CA LEU A 165 -4.80 -9.07 5.79
C LEU A 165 -4.46 -8.01 4.73
N LYS A 166 -4.92 -8.21 3.49
CA LYS A 166 -4.75 -7.22 2.40
C LYS A 166 -5.39 -5.88 2.74
N ASP A 167 -6.63 -5.88 3.23
CA ASP A 167 -7.33 -4.64 3.56
C ASP A 167 -6.65 -3.88 4.71
N ARG A 168 -6.24 -4.60 5.76
CA ARG A 168 -5.46 -4.01 6.87
C ARG A 168 -4.14 -3.42 6.39
N TYR A 169 -3.39 -4.17 5.60
CA TYR A 169 -2.13 -3.71 5.03
C TYR A 169 -2.32 -2.45 4.19
N ARG A 170 -3.31 -2.45 3.29
CA ARG A 170 -3.66 -1.30 2.45
C ARG A 170 -3.90 -0.07 3.31
N VAL A 171 -4.75 -0.16 4.32
CA VAL A 171 -5.07 0.98 5.20
C VAL A 171 -3.85 1.52 5.93
N LEU A 172 -2.91 0.67 6.35
CA LEU A 172 -1.66 1.11 6.97
C LEU A 172 -0.74 1.82 5.97
N TRP A 173 -0.63 1.28 4.76
CA TRP A 173 0.22 1.86 3.72
C TRP A 173 -0.33 3.19 3.22
N ASP A 174 -1.65 3.27 2.99
CA ASP A 174 -2.35 4.50 2.59
C ASP A 174 -2.15 5.59 3.66
N ALA A 175 -2.27 5.24 4.95
CA ALA A 175 -2.00 6.17 6.06
C ALA A 175 -0.55 6.69 6.05
N TYR A 176 0.44 5.81 5.80
CA TYR A 176 1.84 6.20 5.71
C TYR A 176 2.15 7.09 4.48
N VAL A 177 1.55 6.77 3.33
CA VAL A 177 1.67 7.56 2.09
C VAL A 177 1.06 8.95 2.28
N ASP A 178 -0.19 9.02 2.75
CA ASP A 178 -0.87 10.30 2.92
C ASP A 178 -0.27 11.14 4.03
N GLY A 179 0.27 10.51 5.08
CA GLY A 179 1.06 11.18 6.09
C GLY A 179 2.29 11.90 5.51
N ARG A 180 3.01 11.26 4.58
CA ARG A 180 4.11 11.90 3.83
C ARG A 180 3.61 13.02 2.95
N LEU A 181 2.49 12.85 2.24
CA LEU A 181 1.90 13.91 1.43
C LEU A 181 1.47 15.12 2.26
N SER A 182 0.92 14.89 3.46
CA SER A 182 0.54 15.96 4.39
C SER A 182 1.76 16.77 4.83
N ARG A 183 2.89 16.11 5.16
CA ARG A 183 4.14 16.82 5.51
C ARG A 183 4.75 17.60 4.34
N LEU A 184 4.50 17.17 3.11
CA LEU A 184 4.90 17.91 1.90
C LEU A 184 3.93 19.04 1.54
N GLY A 185 2.81 19.20 2.25
CA GLY A 185 1.77 20.18 1.94
C GLY A 185 0.98 19.85 0.67
N TRP A 186 0.95 18.57 0.27
CA TRP A 186 0.32 18.11 -0.97
C TRP A 186 -0.97 17.33 -0.77
N ALA A 187 -1.26 16.92 0.47
CA ALA A 187 -2.46 16.16 0.75
C ALA A 187 -3.71 17.07 0.84
N PRO A 188 -4.88 16.56 0.45
CA PRO A 188 -6.14 17.28 0.60
C PRO A 188 -6.48 17.62 2.06
N ALA A 189 -7.30 18.65 2.25
CA ALA A 189 -7.84 18.98 3.56
C ALA A 189 -8.69 17.81 4.11
N GLY A 190 -8.47 17.43 5.36
CA GLY A 190 -9.23 16.37 6.02
C GLY A 190 -8.72 14.94 5.78
N VAL A 191 -7.66 14.73 4.98
CA VAL A 191 -7.08 13.40 4.72
C VAL A 191 -6.75 12.63 6.00
N HIS A 192 -6.29 13.34 7.04
CA HIS A 192 -5.97 12.75 8.34
C HIS A 192 -7.21 12.11 8.97
N ALA A 193 -8.32 12.85 9.03
CA ALA A 193 -9.57 12.36 9.59
C ALA A 193 -10.17 11.22 8.76
N GLU A 194 -10.06 11.29 7.43
CA GLU A 194 -10.47 10.22 6.52
C GLU A 194 -9.71 8.92 6.79
N ARG A 195 -8.37 8.99 6.82
CA ARG A 195 -7.51 7.82 7.07
C ARG A 195 -7.66 7.27 8.48
N LEU A 196 -7.83 8.13 9.49
CA LEU A 196 -8.15 7.68 10.85
C LEU A 196 -9.49 6.93 10.89
N GLY A 197 -10.49 7.40 10.14
CA GLY A 197 -11.78 6.71 9.99
C GLY A 197 -11.66 5.33 9.34
N GLU A 198 -10.86 5.21 8.30
CA GLU A 198 -10.55 3.92 7.65
C GLU A 198 -9.78 2.98 8.59
N PHE A 199 -8.77 3.50 9.27
CA PHE A 199 -7.99 2.76 10.26
C PHE A 199 -8.89 2.18 11.35
N ARG A 200 -9.79 2.98 11.93
CA ARG A 200 -10.77 2.50 12.92
C ARG A 200 -11.66 1.38 12.39
N ARG A 201 -12.07 1.44 11.11
CA ARG A 201 -12.87 0.38 10.46
C ARG A 201 -12.09 -0.91 10.22
N ALA A 202 -10.82 -0.81 9.81
CA ALA A 202 -9.95 -1.97 9.56
C ALA A 202 -9.48 -2.65 10.87
N PHE A 203 -9.42 -1.88 11.96
CA PHE A 203 -8.90 -2.32 13.25
C PHE A 203 -9.87 -2.03 14.42
N PRO A 204 -11.13 -2.55 14.39
CA PRO A 204 -12.14 -2.21 15.38
C PRO A 204 -11.76 -2.64 16.81
N ALA A 205 -10.97 -3.71 16.95
CA ALA A 205 -10.52 -4.23 18.24
C ALA A 205 -9.52 -3.31 18.99
N LEU A 206 -9.01 -2.25 18.34
CA LEU A 206 -8.10 -1.31 19.01
C LEU A 206 -8.83 -0.36 19.97
N GLY A 207 -10.11 -0.07 19.72
CA GLY A 207 -10.91 0.84 20.54
C GLY A 207 -10.23 2.21 20.68
N GLU A 208 -10.16 2.72 21.91
CA GLU A 208 -9.54 4.01 22.26
C GLU A 208 -8.07 4.14 21.86
N ARG A 209 -7.35 3.03 21.68
CA ARG A 209 -5.94 3.04 21.27
C ARG A 209 -5.74 3.34 19.78
N ALA A 210 -6.81 3.30 18.98
CA ALA A 210 -6.72 3.40 17.53
C ALA A 210 -6.03 4.67 17.05
N GLU A 211 -6.32 5.82 17.67
CA GLU A 211 -5.76 7.11 17.26
C GLU A 211 -4.25 7.20 17.54
N ALA A 212 -3.83 6.85 18.77
CA ALA A 212 -2.41 6.82 19.11
C ALA A 212 -1.61 5.84 18.24
N LEU A 213 -2.20 4.69 17.87
CA LEU A 213 -1.56 3.73 16.98
C LEU A 213 -1.55 4.20 15.52
N PHE A 214 -2.61 4.85 15.05
CA PHE A 214 -2.68 5.46 13.72
C PHE A 214 -1.58 6.51 13.54
N GLU A 215 -1.35 7.37 14.54
CA GLU A 215 -0.31 8.39 14.49
C GLU A 215 1.09 7.81 14.26
N ARG A 216 1.36 6.59 14.76
CA ARG A 216 2.64 5.92 14.51
C ARG A 216 2.88 5.64 13.04
N PHE A 217 1.84 5.49 12.24
CA PHE A 217 1.95 5.24 10.79
C PHE A 217 1.88 6.55 10.00
N PHE A 218 0.89 7.39 10.30
CA PHE A 218 0.68 8.65 9.59
C PHE A 218 1.84 9.63 9.78
N SER A 219 2.33 9.78 11.02
CA SER A 219 3.39 10.72 11.36
C SER A 219 4.80 10.14 11.19
N ALA A 220 4.95 8.87 10.81
CA ALA A 220 6.26 8.24 10.65
C ALA A 220 7.09 8.89 9.54
N ALA A 221 8.34 9.25 9.85
CA ALA A 221 9.30 9.74 8.87
C ALA A 221 9.72 8.66 7.86
N SER A 222 9.89 7.43 8.35
CA SER A 222 10.24 6.24 7.57
C SER A 222 9.63 5.00 8.21
N LEU A 223 9.14 4.07 7.40
CA LEU A 223 8.72 2.73 7.81
C LEU A 223 9.29 1.70 6.84
N ARG A 224 9.47 0.47 7.33
CA ARG A 224 9.74 -0.71 6.50
C ARG A 224 8.45 -1.46 6.22
N HIS A 225 8.42 -2.14 5.09
CA HIS A 225 7.35 -3.04 4.69
C HIS A 225 7.01 -4.06 5.78
N ALA A 226 8.04 -4.66 6.40
CA ALA A 226 7.89 -5.62 7.49
C ALA A 226 7.16 -5.06 8.71
N GLU A 227 7.30 -3.76 9.01
CA GLU A 227 6.64 -3.12 10.15
C GLU A 227 5.12 -2.95 9.89
N LEU A 228 4.76 -2.55 8.66
CA LEU A 228 3.36 -2.50 8.23
C LEU A 228 2.75 -3.91 8.28
N MET A 229 3.50 -4.91 7.79
CA MET A 229 3.00 -6.28 7.72
C MET A 229 2.85 -6.94 9.09
N ALA A 230 3.80 -6.74 9.99
CA ALA A 230 3.70 -7.23 11.36
C ALA A 230 2.43 -6.70 12.05
N PHE A 231 2.13 -5.41 11.90
CA PHE A 231 0.92 -4.83 12.48
C PHE A 231 -0.37 -5.30 11.77
N ALA A 232 -0.35 -5.50 10.45
CA ALA A 232 -1.51 -6.01 9.72
C ALA A 232 -1.88 -7.44 10.15
N VAL A 233 -0.86 -8.30 10.37
CA VAL A 233 -1.02 -9.69 10.82
C VAL A 233 -1.54 -9.74 12.26
N ASP A 234 -0.89 -9.01 13.16
CA ASP A 234 -1.27 -8.98 14.57
C ASP A 234 -1.33 -7.54 15.10
N PRO A 235 -2.44 -6.82 14.87
CA PRO A 235 -2.60 -5.46 15.35
C PRO A 235 -2.65 -5.38 16.88
N ALA A 236 -2.78 -6.53 17.55
CA ALA A 236 -2.99 -6.62 18.98
C ALA A 236 -1.75 -7.11 19.76
N SER A 237 -0.62 -7.40 19.10
CA SER A 237 0.70 -7.45 19.76
C SER A 237 1.27 -6.05 20.07
N GLY A 238 0.54 -4.97 19.75
CA GLY A 238 0.64 -3.72 20.49
C GLY A 238 0.17 -3.89 21.95
N PRO A 239 0.52 -2.97 22.87
CA PRO A 239 0.33 -3.16 24.32
C PRO A 239 -1.13 -3.54 24.66
N GLY A 240 -1.40 -4.82 24.95
CA GLY A 240 -2.76 -5.36 25.09
C GLY A 240 -2.94 -6.89 24.90
N ARG A 241 -1.94 -7.62 24.38
CA ARG A 241 -1.87 -9.10 24.46
C ARG A 241 -0.70 -9.55 25.32
N CYS A 242 -0.89 -10.66 26.03
CA CYS A 242 0.19 -11.29 26.77
C CYS A 242 1.22 -11.89 25.80
N SER A 243 2.51 -11.61 25.97
CA SER A 243 3.58 -12.17 25.12
C SER A 243 3.70 -13.70 25.23
N LEU A 244 3.22 -14.31 26.32
CA LEU A 244 3.29 -15.75 26.55
C LEU A 244 2.08 -16.48 25.94
N CYS A 245 0.87 -16.16 26.40
CA CYS A 245 -0.33 -16.88 25.97
C CYS A 245 -1.03 -16.27 24.75
N ARG A 246 -0.60 -15.08 24.30
CA ARG A 246 -1.16 -14.31 23.17
C ARG A 246 -2.65 -13.97 23.27
N PHE A 247 -3.29 -14.22 24.42
CA PHE A 247 -4.67 -13.78 24.66
C PHE A 247 -4.74 -12.27 24.87
N PRO A 248 -5.83 -11.60 24.42
CA PRO A 248 -6.10 -10.23 24.80
C PRO A 248 -6.23 -10.15 26.33
N THR A 249 -5.55 -9.20 26.94
CA THR A 249 -5.65 -8.97 28.38
C THR A 249 -5.61 -7.48 28.69
N HIS A 250 -6.42 -7.07 29.66
CA HIS A 250 -6.39 -5.72 30.21
C HIS A 250 -5.62 -5.67 31.54
N THR A 251 -5.13 -6.82 32.02
CA THR A 251 -4.50 -6.98 33.32
C THR A 251 -3.13 -7.62 33.16
N PHE A 252 -2.12 -6.76 33.02
CA PHE A 252 -0.72 -7.15 32.95
C PHE A 252 -0.10 -7.23 34.34
N GLU A 253 0.93 -8.06 34.47
CA GLU A 253 1.84 -8.03 35.60
C GLU A 253 2.50 -6.64 35.66
N PRO A 254 2.27 -5.84 36.73
CA PRO A 254 2.76 -4.47 36.80
C PRO A 254 4.29 -4.38 36.90
N GLU A 255 4.95 -5.40 37.48
CA GLU A 255 6.40 -5.39 37.66
C GLU A 255 7.07 -6.68 37.16
N PRO A 256 7.08 -6.96 35.84
CA PRO A 256 7.65 -8.21 35.29
C PRO A 256 9.15 -8.35 35.59
N HIS A 257 9.85 -7.22 35.70
CA HIS A 257 11.26 -7.14 36.07
C HIS A 257 11.53 -7.47 37.56
N ARG A 258 10.49 -7.59 38.39
CA ARG A 258 10.58 -8.01 39.80
C ARG A 258 10.12 -9.43 40.05
N LEU A 259 9.71 -10.17 39.02
CA LEU A 259 9.48 -11.61 39.14
C LEU A 259 10.76 -12.30 39.65
N ALA A 260 10.61 -13.32 40.48
CA ALA A 260 11.75 -14.10 40.98
C ALA A 260 12.58 -14.69 39.82
N ASP A 261 13.90 -14.79 39.98
CA ASP A 261 14.79 -15.31 38.94
C ASP A 261 14.39 -16.70 38.44
N THR A 262 14.00 -17.59 39.36
CA THR A 262 13.53 -18.95 39.05
C THR A 262 12.26 -18.95 38.18
N VAL A 263 11.40 -17.95 38.32
CA VAL A 263 10.21 -17.76 37.47
C VAL A 263 10.62 -17.26 36.09
N ARG A 264 11.53 -16.28 36.01
CA ARG A 264 12.03 -15.74 34.74
C ARG A 264 12.77 -16.78 33.91
N GLU A 265 13.64 -17.57 34.54
CA GLU A 265 14.38 -18.65 33.88
C GLU A 265 13.45 -19.69 33.27
N ARG A 266 12.38 -20.06 33.97
CA ARG A 266 11.36 -20.98 33.44
C ARG A 266 10.58 -20.39 32.29
N ILE A 267 10.18 -19.12 32.38
CA ILE A 267 9.52 -18.44 31.27
C ILE A 267 10.45 -18.42 30.04
N ARG A 268 11.74 -18.09 30.21
CA ARG A 268 12.73 -18.11 29.11
C ARG A 268 13.00 -19.51 28.58
N SER A 269 12.89 -20.54 29.40
CA SER A 269 13.00 -21.94 28.94
C SER A 269 11.87 -22.31 27.99
N ASP A 270 10.64 -21.85 28.26
CA ASP A 270 9.48 -22.13 27.41
C ASP A 270 9.35 -21.13 26.25
N PHE A 271 9.85 -19.91 26.45
CA PHE A 271 9.78 -18.78 25.51
C PHE A 271 11.15 -18.06 25.45
N PRO A 272 12.11 -18.55 24.64
CA PRO A 272 13.49 -18.05 24.62
C PRO A 272 13.65 -16.56 24.30
N GLU A 273 12.75 -16.02 23.49
CA GLU A 273 12.75 -14.61 23.05
C GLU A 273 12.05 -13.67 24.06
N TRP A 274 11.56 -14.19 25.19
CA TRP A 274 10.84 -13.39 26.16
C TRP A 274 11.78 -12.59 27.06
N GLU A 275 11.51 -11.28 27.13
CA GLU A 275 12.14 -10.36 28.09
C GLU A 275 11.08 -9.66 28.96
N PRO A 276 11.42 -9.21 30.18
CA PRO A 276 10.47 -8.51 31.06
C PRO A 276 9.79 -7.30 30.42
N ALA A 277 10.47 -6.61 29.50
CA ALA A 277 9.94 -5.48 28.76
C ALA A 277 8.79 -5.86 27.79
N ALA A 278 8.71 -7.13 27.37
CA ALA A 278 7.61 -7.62 26.53
C ALA A 278 6.29 -7.77 27.30
N GLY A 279 6.32 -7.75 28.65
CA GLY A 279 5.16 -7.86 29.51
C GLY A 279 4.46 -9.23 29.46
N LEU A 280 3.66 -9.57 30.47
CA LEU A 280 2.82 -10.77 30.49
C LEU A 280 1.53 -10.49 31.27
N CYS A 281 0.45 -11.23 31.00
CA CYS A 281 -0.76 -11.12 31.80
C CYS A 281 -0.57 -11.70 33.20
N LEU A 282 -1.39 -11.23 34.16
CA LEU A 282 -1.39 -11.76 35.53
C LEU A 282 -1.60 -13.27 35.57
N GLN A 283 -2.48 -13.83 34.73
CA GLN A 283 -2.74 -15.27 34.73
C GLN A 283 -1.51 -16.09 34.34
N CYS A 284 -0.71 -15.62 33.38
CA CYS A 284 0.55 -16.27 33.04
C CYS A 284 1.58 -16.09 34.15
N ALA A 285 1.68 -14.89 34.75
CA ALA A 285 2.58 -14.66 35.88
C ALA A 285 2.26 -15.61 37.05
N ASP A 286 0.98 -15.75 37.39
CA ASP A 286 0.50 -16.62 38.46
C ASP A 286 0.70 -18.10 38.15
N LEU A 287 0.49 -18.52 36.89
CA LEU A 287 0.78 -19.89 36.46
C LEU A 287 2.24 -20.27 36.69
N TYR A 288 3.19 -19.41 36.30
CA TYR A 288 4.61 -19.68 36.47
C TYR A 288 5.06 -19.54 37.93
N ARG A 289 4.49 -18.61 38.70
CA ARG A 289 4.68 -18.54 40.16
C ARG A 289 4.25 -19.84 40.83
N ALA A 290 3.03 -20.32 40.56
CA ALA A 290 2.50 -21.54 41.15
C ALA A 290 3.37 -22.77 40.81
N ARG A 291 3.81 -22.89 39.56
CA ARG A 291 4.73 -23.95 39.13
C ARG A 291 6.06 -23.89 39.86
N SER A 292 6.58 -22.69 40.18
CA SER A 292 7.86 -22.51 40.88
C SER A 292 7.82 -22.87 42.38
N VAL A 293 6.62 -22.89 42.98
CA VAL A 293 6.39 -23.23 44.40
C VAL A 293 6.19 -24.73 44.62
N SER A 294 6.04 -25.53 43.55
CA SER A 294 5.99 -26.99 43.63
C SER A 294 7.34 -27.62 43.27
N PRO A 295 8.30 -27.73 44.21
CA PRO A 295 9.28 -28.79 44.12
C PRO A 295 8.60 -30.10 44.55
N SER A 296 8.93 -31.20 43.85
CA SER A 296 8.61 -32.60 44.19
C SER A 296 7.16 -33.10 44.07
N SER A 297 6.79 -33.60 42.88
CA SER A 297 5.86 -34.75 42.76
C SER A 297 6.08 -35.66 41.54
N GLU A 298 7.27 -35.66 40.92
CA GLU A 298 7.58 -36.53 39.76
C GLU A 298 8.81 -37.43 39.97
N ARG A 299 9.07 -37.86 41.21
CA ARG A 299 10.01 -38.96 41.48
C ARG A 299 9.39 -40.01 42.39
N SER A 300 8.41 -40.74 41.87
CA SER A 300 7.97 -42.05 42.39
C SER A 300 7.10 -42.74 41.34
N CYS A 301 7.74 -43.29 40.30
CA CYS A 301 7.19 -44.38 39.48
C CYS A 301 8.31 -44.90 38.56
N HIS A 302 9.37 -45.48 39.17
CA HIS A 302 10.24 -46.49 38.55
C HIS A 302 11.21 -47.04 39.62
N ALA A 303 10.71 -47.96 40.44
CA ALA A 303 11.44 -49.07 41.07
C ALA A 303 10.44 -49.87 41.92
N GLY A 304 10.17 -51.10 41.50
CA GLY A 304 9.20 -52.02 42.09
C GLY A 304 8.76 -53.03 41.05
#